data_AF-A0AAW0SAZ5-F1
#
_entry.id   AF-A0AAW0SAZ5-F1
#
_cell.length_a   1.000
_cell.length_b   1.000
_cell.length_c   1.000
_cell.angle_alpha   90.00
_cell.angle_beta   90.00
_cell.angle_gamma   90.00
#
_symmetry.space_group_name_H-M   'P 1'
#
loop_
_entity.id
_entity.type
_entity.pdbx_description
1 polymer ?
#
loop_
_entity_poly.entity_id
_entity_poly.type
_entity_poly.pdbx_seq_one_letter_code
_entity_poly.pdbx_strand_id
1 'polypeptide(L)'
;MHNNVSAPHVRYTLMVMQWGQFIDHDIIFTPINKGFQDSILDCRRCDSPQTVHPECFPIAIPQNDPFFPPVNISSGQPFCIPLTRSMPGQLTLGYREQMNQVTAFIDASHTYGSDKCEQQQLRTKSDGMLRGTPNPL
;
A
#
# COMPACT_ATOMS: atom_id res chain seq x y z
N MET A 1 -3.91 10.69 -21.85
CA MET A 1 -2.75 9.88 -22.29
C MET A 1 -1.49 10.56 -21.77
N HIS A 2 -0.81 10.00 -20.77
CA HIS A 2 0.51 10.50 -20.39
C HIS A 2 1.46 10.25 -21.55
N ASN A 3 2.22 11.27 -21.97
CA ASN A 3 3.30 11.03 -22.91
C ASN A 3 4.34 10.16 -22.19
N ASN A 4 4.58 8.95 -22.71
CA ASN A 4 5.64 8.10 -22.20
C ASN A 4 6.98 8.74 -22.58
N VAL A 5 7.60 9.41 -21.62
CA VAL A 5 8.95 9.96 -21.78
C VAL A 5 9.93 8.91 -21.30
N SER A 6 10.55 8.20 -22.25
CA SER A 6 11.65 7.30 -21.94
C SER A 6 12.93 8.12 -21.75
N ALA A 7 13.36 8.24 -20.50
CA ALA A 7 14.59 8.92 -20.12
C ALA A 7 15.49 7.95 -19.32
N PRO A 8 16.12 6.96 -19.98
CA PRO A 8 16.94 5.97 -19.29
C PRO A 8 18.18 6.62 -18.66
N HIS A 9 18.54 6.18 -17.45
CA HIS A 9 19.72 6.68 -16.78
C HIS A 9 20.99 6.12 -17.42
N VAL A 10 21.95 6.98 -17.76
CA VAL A 10 23.17 6.58 -18.50
C VAL A 10 24.21 5.84 -17.66
N ARG A 11 24.06 5.81 -16.32
CA ARG A 11 25.01 5.18 -15.39
C ARG A 11 24.43 4.08 -14.49
N TYR A 12 23.11 4.01 -14.35
CA TYR A 12 22.46 3.15 -13.37
C TYR A 12 21.50 2.22 -14.10
N THR A 13 21.54 0.96 -13.71
CA THR A 13 20.61 -0.04 -14.22
C THR A 13 19.28 0.10 -13.50
N LEU A 14 18.23 -0.52 -14.06
CA LEU A 14 16.93 -0.62 -13.40
C LEU A 14 17.01 -1.31 -12.02
N MET A 15 18.07 -2.09 -11.78
CA MET A 15 18.30 -2.75 -10.50
C MET A 15 18.40 -1.78 -9.32
N VAL A 16 18.86 -0.54 -9.53
CA VAL A 16 18.93 0.45 -8.44
C VAL A 16 17.53 0.78 -7.91
N MET A 17 16.55 0.96 -8.81
CA MET A 17 15.14 1.17 -8.42
C MET A 17 14.59 -0.08 -7.73
N GLN A 18 14.82 -1.25 -8.32
CA GLN A 18 14.29 -2.50 -7.78
C GLN A 18 14.83 -2.82 -6.38
N TRP A 19 16.12 -2.58 -6.15
CA TRP A 19 16.77 -2.76 -4.85
C TRP A 19 16.27 -1.74 -3.82
N GLY A 20 15.97 -0.50 -4.26
CA GLY A 20 15.33 0.51 -3.42
C GLY A 20 14.00 0.02 -2.86
N GLN A 21 13.11 -0.50 -3.72
CA GLN A 21 11.83 -1.08 -3.28
C GLN A 21 12.05 -2.31 -2.39
N PHE A 22 13.01 -3.17 -2.73
CA PHE A 22 13.30 -4.37 -1.96
C PHE A 22 13.71 -4.07 -0.52
N ILE A 23 14.55 -3.05 -0.30
CA ILE A 23 14.93 -2.59 1.04
C ILE A 23 13.80 -1.81 1.73
N ASP A 24 13.03 -1.00 1.01
CA ASP A 24 11.86 -0.31 1.56
C ASP A 24 10.90 -1.30 2.23
N HIS A 25 10.58 -2.39 1.53
CA HIS A 25 9.73 -3.46 2.06
C HIS A 25 10.33 -4.23 3.25
N ASP A 26 11.63 -4.09 3.53
CA ASP A 26 12.29 -4.70 4.68
C ASP A 26 12.15 -3.87 5.96
N ILE A 27 12.01 -2.55 5.82
CA ILE A 27 12.11 -1.61 6.95
C ILE A 27 10.82 -0.85 7.24
N ILE A 28 9.91 -0.72 6.26
CA ILE A 28 8.69 0.05 6.44
C ILE A 28 7.49 -0.54 5.68
N PHE A 29 6.40 -0.71 6.43
CA PHE A 29 5.09 -1.00 5.88
C PHE A 29 4.04 -0.32 6.74
N THR A 30 3.43 0.74 6.21
CA THR A 30 2.35 1.44 6.89
C THR A 30 1.00 0.89 6.43
N PRO A 31 0.29 0.11 7.25
CA PRO A 31 -1.00 -0.44 6.88
C PRO A 31 -2.05 0.66 6.76
N ILE A 32 -3.12 0.36 6.03
CA ILE A 32 -4.31 1.21 5.93
C ILE A 32 -5.42 0.73 6.85
N ASN A 33 -6.35 1.61 7.19
CA ASN A 33 -7.56 1.22 7.89
C ASN A 33 -8.41 0.27 7.04
N LYS A 34 -9.03 -0.71 7.69
CA LYS A 34 -9.90 -1.71 7.08
C LYS A 34 -11.29 -1.67 7.71
N GLY A 35 -12.28 -2.15 6.97
CA GLY A 35 -13.66 -2.27 7.42
C GLY A 35 -13.91 -3.55 8.22
N PHE A 36 -15.19 -3.86 8.44
CA PHE A 36 -15.63 -5.07 9.12
C PHE A 36 -15.06 -6.33 8.43
N GLN A 37 -14.59 -7.30 9.22
CA GLN A 37 -13.99 -8.55 8.72
C GLN A 37 -12.83 -8.35 7.72
N ASP A 38 -11.92 -7.40 8.01
CA ASP A 38 -10.73 -7.16 7.18
C ASP A 38 -11.05 -6.68 5.75
N SER A 39 -12.27 -6.18 5.52
CA SER A 39 -12.70 -5.69 4.21
C SER A 39 -11.97 -4.40 3.81
N ILE A 40 -11.74 -4.25 2.50
CA ILE A 40 -11.18 -3.02 1.93
C ILE A 40 -12.27 -1.94 1.97
N LEU A 41 -11.94 -0.78 2.52
CA LEU A 41 -12.83 0.38 2.52
C LEU A 41 -12.99 0.92 1.09
N ASP A 42 -14.24 1.02 0.62
CA ASP A 42 -14.55 1.63 -0.68
C ASP A 42 -14.61 3.16 -0.58
N CYS A 43 -13.44 3.78 -0.58
CA CYS A 43 -13.30 5.24 -0.49
C CYS A 43 -13.35 5.95 -1.86
N ARG A 44 -14.02 5.38 -2.87
CA ARG A 44 -14.09 5.99 -4.22
C ARG A 44 -14.97 7.24 -4.28
N ARG A 45 -16.05 7.29 -3.51
CA ARG A 45 -16.93 8.47 -3.49
C ARG A 45 -16.27 9.63 -2.75
N CYS A 46 -16.47 10.85 -3.23
CA CYS A 46 -15.92 12.05 -2.60
C CYS A 46 -16.49 12.33 -1.21
N ASP A 47 -17.71 11.87 -0.92
CA ASP A 47 -18.38 11.93 0.39
C ASP A 47 -18.19 10.67 1.24
N SER A 48 -17.26 9.78 0.85
CA SER A 48 -16.93 8.57 1.61
C SER A 48 -16.44 8.79 3.05
N PRO A 49 -15.81 9.94 3.43
CA PRO A 49 -15.49 10.18 4.84
C PRO A 49 -16.73 10.21 5.76
N GLN A 50 -17.88 10.60 5.22
CA GLN A 50 -19.15 10.68 5.96
C GLN A 50 -20.07 9.49 5.70
N THR A 51 -20.03 8.93 4.48
CA THR A 51 -20.99 7.89 4.04
C THR A 51 -20.46 6.47 4.17
N VAL A 52 -19.14 6.29 4.22
CA VAL A 52 -18.48 4.97 4.29
C VAL A 52 -17.72 4.81 5.59
N HIS A 53 -16.68 5.63 5.81
CA HIS A 53 -15.82 5.54 7.00
C HIS A 53 -15.00 6.83 7.18
N PRO A 54 -14.80 7.33 8.42
CA PRO A 54 -14.02 8.56 8.68
C PRO A 54 -12.53 8.49 8.28
N GLU A 55 -12.02 7.28 8.02
CA GLU A 55 -10.66 7.05 7.52
C GLU A 55 -10.56 7.08 6.00
N CYS A 56 -11.67 7.22 5.28
CA CYS A 56 -11.62 7.59 3.88
C CYS A 56 -11.12 9.03 3.74
N PHE A 57 -10.25 9.27 2.76
CA PHE A 57 -9.73 10.59 2.45
C PHE A 57 -9.56 10.79 0.94
N PRO A 58 -10.65 10.68 0.16
CA PRO A 58 -10.61 10.69 -1.29
C PRO A 58 -9.97 11.98 -1.83
N ILE A 59 -9.15 11.85 -2.86
CA ILE A 59 -8.50 13.00 -3.50
C ILE A 59 -9.42 13.52 -4.59
N ALA A 60 -9.93 14.74 -4.41
CA ALA A 60 -10.78 15.40 -5.39
C ALA A 60 -10.00 15.75 -6.66
N ILE A 61 -10.59 15.45 -7.82
CA ILE A 61 -10.02 15.83 -9.11
C ILE A 61 -10.26 17.32 -9.37
N PRO A 62 -9.21 18.11 -9.65
CA PRO A 62 -9.37 19.53 -9.96
C PRO A 62 -10.06 19.74 -11.31
N GLN A 63 -10.72 20.88 -11.50
CA GLN A 63 -11.51 21.18 -12.71
C GLN A 63 -10.70 21.09 -14.02
N ASN A 64 -9.41 21.42 -13.97
CA ASN A 64 -8.52 21.44 -15.14
C ASN A 64 -7.53 20.28 -15.14
N ASP A 65 -7.88 19.15 -14.52
CA ASP A 65 -7.04 17.96 -14.59
C ASP A 65 -6.98 17.45 -16.04
N PRO A 66 -5.78 17.26 -16.62
CA PRO A 66 -5.64 16.85 -18.01
C PRO A 66 -5.94 15.36 -18.27
N PHE A 67 -6.13 14.55 -17.22
CA PHE A 67 -6.29 13.10 -17.32
C PHE A 67 -7.65 12.62 -16.81
N PHE A 68 -8.08 13.14 -15.66
CA PHE A 68 -9.30 12.70 -14.99
C PHE A 68 -10.39 13.76 -15.12
N PRO A 69 -11.62 13.40 -15.50
CA PRO A 69 -12.72 14.36 -15.50
C PRO A 69 -13.09 14.70 -14.04
N PRO A 70 -13.43 15.95 -13.72
CA PRO A 70 -13.83 16.34 -12.36
C PRO A 70 -15.17 15.75 -11.92
N VAL A 71 -15.95 15.23 -12.86
CA VAL A 71 -17.28 14.65 -12.65
C VAL A 71 -17.37 13.33 -13.41
N ASN A 72 -17.97 12.32 -12.79
CA ASN A 72 -18.28 11.07 -13.46
C ASN A 72 -19.44 11.28 -14.44
N ILE A 73 -19.21 10.99 -15.72
CA ILE A 73 -20.17 11.26 -16.81
C ILE A 73 -21.46 10.45 -16.65
N SER A 74 -21.39 9.26 -16.07
CA SER A 74 -22.54 8.37 -15.91
C SER A 74 -23.41 8.73 -14.71
N SER A 75 -22.82 9.21 -13.60
CA SER A 75 -23.57 9.50 -12.37
C SER A 75 -23.81 10.99 -12.12
N GLY A 76 -23.11 11.88 -12.83
CA GLY A 76 -23.13 13.33 -12.60
C GLY A 76 -22.50 13.74 -11.26
N GLN A 77 -21.88 12.81 -10.52
CA GLN A 77 -21.27 13.08 -9.22
C GLN A 77 -19.79 13.48 -9.37
N PRO A 78 -19.23 14.25 -8.42
CA PRO A 78 -17.80 14.54 -8.40
C PRO A 78 -16.97 13.26 -8.46
N PHE A 79 -15.89 13.28 -9.25
CA PHE A 79 -14.97 12.16 -9.36
C PHE A 79 -13.78 12.37 -8.41
N CYS A 80 -13.41 11.32 -7.70
CA CYS A 80 -12.29 11.31 -6.77
C CYS A 80 -11.41 10.07 -6.96
N ILE A 81 -10.12 10.21 -6.67
CA ILE A 81 -9.19 9.08 -6.57
C ILE A 81 -9.36 8.47 -5.16
N PRO A 82 -9.61 7.15 -5.05
CA PRO A 82 -9.79 6.51 -3.76
C PRO A 82 -8.50 6.57 -2.94
N LEU A 83 -8.63 7.00 -1.69
CA LEU A 83 -7.55 6.99 -0.72
C LEU A 83 -8.12 6.68 0.66
N THR A 84 -7.44 5.77 1.35
CA THR A 84 -7.71 5.41 2.75
C THR A 84 -6.52 5.84 3.58
N ARG A 85 -6.77 6.49 4.71
CA ARG A 85 -5.72 6.92 5.63
C ARG A 85 -5.00 5.71 6.23
N SER A 86 -3.70 5.85 6.41
CA SER A 86 -2.86 4.93 7.18
C SER A 86 -3.43 4.67 8.57
N MET A 87 -3.37 3.42 9.03
CA MET A 87 -3.85 3.01 10.35
C MET A 87 -3.10 3.76 11.46
N PRO A 88 -3.83 4.32 12.45
CA PRO A 88 -3.18 4.94 13.59
C PRO A 88 -2.56 3.87 14.50
N GLY A 89 -1.35 4.12 15.02
CA GLY A 89 -0.71 3.23 15.99
C GLY A 89 -1.34 3.29 17.38
N GLN A 90 -2.11 4.34 17.67
CA GLN A 90 -2.84 4.55 18.92
C GLN A 90 -4.07 5.44 18.66
N LEU A 91 -5.11 5.35 19.50
CA LEU A 91 -6.33 6.15 19.35
C LEU A 91 -6.48 7.33 20.35
N THR A 92 -5.89 7.23 21.54
CA THR A 92 -6.21 8.11 22.68
C THR A 92 -5.00 8.83 23.30
N LEU A 93 -3.77 8.50 22.89
CA LEU A 93 -2.53 8.99 23.49
C LEU A 93 -1.80 9.98 22.57
N GLY A 94 -2.13 11.26 22.70
CA GLY A 94 -1.40 12.33 22.00
C GLY A 94 -1.75 12.44 20.51
N TYR A 95 -0.81 12.97 19.72
CA TYR A 95 -0.99 13.14 18.28
C TYR A 95 -1.05 11.80 17.55
N ARG A 96 -1.77 11.80 16.43
CA ARG A 96 -1.92 10.61 15.59
C ARG A 96 -0.57 10.24 14.95
N GLU A 97 -0.01 9.14 15.40
CA GLU A 97 1.14 8.48 14.77
C GLU A 97 0.70 7.25 13.96
N GLN A 98 1.43 6.91 12.91
CA GLN A 98 1.18 5.73 12.08
C GLN A 98 1.98 4.54 12.60
N MET A 99 1.48 3.34 12.36
CA MET A 99 2.21 2.12 12.71
C MET A 99 3.12 1.65 11.58
N ASN A 100 4.24 1.02 11.96
CA ASN A 100 5.02 0.17 11.07
C ASN A 100 4.68 -1.29 11.38
N GLN A 101 4.25 -2.05 10.38
CA GLN A 101 3.87 -3.47 10.53
C GLN A 101 5.02 -4.44 10.27
N VAL A 102 6.17 -3.95 9.79
CA VAL A 102 7.40 -4.75 9.66
C VAL A 102 8.42 -4.39 10.74
N THR A 103 9.50 -5.17 10.82
CA THR A 103 10.63 -4.85 11.69
C THR A 103 11.33 -3.58 11.20
N ALA A 104 11.99 -2.86 12.11
CA ALA A 104 12.69 -1.61 11.76
C ALA A 104 14.13 -1.84 11.26
N PHE A 105 14.57 -3.10 11.19
CA PHE A 105 15.95 -3.47 10.87
C PHE A 105 16.03 -3.98 9.43
N ILE A 106 17.23 -3.89 8.84
CA ILE A 106 17.53 -4.60 7.60
C ILE A 106 17.89 -6.04 7.99
N ASP A 107 16.87 -6.89 8.10
CA ASP A 107 16.97 -8.26 8.59
C ASP A 107 16.32 -9.30 7.65
N ALA A 108 15.95 -8.87 6.44
CA ALA A 108 15.23 -9.67 5.45
C ALA A 108 13.84 -10.15 5.92
N SER A 109 13.16 -9.35 6.75
CA SER A 109 11.77 -9.54 7.16
C SER A 109 10.80 -9.67 5.97
N HIS A 110 11.04 -9.01 4.84
CA HIS A 110 10.23 -9.21 3.64
C HIS A 110 10.34 -10.64 3.05
N THR A 111 11.40 -11.38 3.39
CA THR A 111 11.60 -12.79 2.99
C THR A 111 11.16 -13.76 4.10
N TYR A 112 11.45 -13.42 5.37
CA TYR A 112 11.26 -14.33 6.49
C TYR A 112 9.96 -14.09 7.27
N GLY A 113 9.29 -12.97 7.07
CA GLY A 113 8.09 -12.54 7.77
C GLY A 113 8.39 -11.69 9.01
N SER A 114 7.49 -10.76 9.31
CA SER A 114 7.62 -9.82 10.44
C SER A 114 6.90 -10.26 11.71
N ASP A 115 6.09 -11.33 11.62
CA ASP A 115 5.44 -11.94 12.77
C ASP A 115 5.65 -13.47 12.81
N LYS A 116 5.43 -14.06 13.99
CA LYS A 116 5.68 -15.49 14.22
C LYS A 116 4.75 -16.40 13.42
N CYS A 117 3.50 -15.99 13.18
CA CYS A 117 2.55 -16.79 12.43
C CYS A 117 2.96 -16.84 10.96
N GLU A 118 3.29 -15.70 10.37
CA GLU A 118 3.82 -15.61 9.01
C GLU A 118 5.12 -16.43 8.85
N GLN A 119 6.09 -16.23 9.76
CA GLN A 119 7.34 -16.99 9.79
C GLN A 119 7.12 -18.51 9.79
N GLN A 120 6.12 -19.00 10.53
CA GLN A 120 5.80 -20.43 10.59
C GLN A 120 5.12 -20.94 9.33
N GLN A 121 4.33 -20.10 8.66
CA GLN A 121 3.67 -20.44 7.39
C GLN A 121 4.68 -20.49 6.24
N LEU A 122 5.68 -19.62 6.24
CA LEU A 122 6.72 -19.55 5.20
C LEU A 122 7.71 -20.72 5.24
N ARG A 123 7.77 -21.51 6.32
CA ARG A 123 8.72 -22.62 6.50
C ARG A 123 8.10 -23.99 6.19
N THR A 124 8.91 -24.90 5.64
CA THR A 124 8.53 -26.31 5.50
C THR A 124 8.57 -27.04 6.85
N LYS A 125 9.35 -26.50 7.80
CA LYS A 125 9.70 -27.14 9.08
C LYS A 125 10.51 -28.44 8.92
N SER A 126 11.14 -28.62 7.76
CA SER A 126 12.11 -29.68 7.47
C SER A 126 13.39 -29.05 6.93
N ASP A 127 14.54 -29.53 7.38
CA ASP A 127 15.86 -29.18 6.84
C ASP A 127 16.20 -27.67 6.83
N GLY A 128 15.50 -26.86 7.63
CA GLY A 128 15.66 -25.40 7.66
C GLY A 128 15.11 -24.66 6.44
N MET A 129 14.30 -25.31 5.60
CA MET A 129 13.86 -24.77 4.31
C MET A 129 12.63 -23.85 4.39
N LEU A 130 12.57 -22.89 3.46
CA LEU A 130 11.36 -22.15 3.14
C LEU A 130 10.46 -22.96 2.20
N ARG A 131 9.15 -22.68 2.24
CA ARG A 131 8.19 -23.26 1.29
C ARG A 131 8.42 -22.65 -0.09
N GLY A 132 8.71 -23.51 -1.05
CA GLY A 132 8.72 -23.17 -2.48
C GLY A 132 7.50 -23.71 -3.20
N THR A 133 7.24 -23.20 -4.41
CA THR A 133 6.28 -23.82 -5.32
C THR A 133 6.81 -25.20 -5.76
N PRO A 134 5.99 -26.28 -5.71
CA PRO A 134 6.45 -27.62 -6.08
C PRO A 134 6.86 -27.74 -7.56
N ASN A 135 6.26 -26.92 -8.41
CA ASN A 135 6.54 -26.82 -9.84
C ASN A 135 6.87 -25.36 -10.17
N PRO A 136 8.10 -24.92 -9.93
CA PRO A 136 8.54 -23.61 -10.41
C PRO A 136 8.54 -23.61 -11.95
N LEU A 137 8.10 -22.51 -12.55
CA LEU A 137 8.16 -22.29 -14.00
C LEU A 137 9.60 -22.27 -14.51
#